data_AF-A0A6J3HDB7-F1
#
_entry.id   AF-A0A6J3HDB7-F1
#
_cell.length_a   1.000
_cell.length_b   1.000
_cell.length_c   1.000
_cell.angle_alpha   90.00
_cell.angle_beta   90.00
_cell.angle_gamma   90.00
#
_symmetry.space_group_name_H-M   'P 1'
#
loop_
_entity.id
_entity.type
_entity.pdbx_description
1 polymer ?
#
loop_
_entity_poly.entity_id
_entity_poly.type
_entity_poly.pdbx_seq_one_letter_code
_entity_poly.pdbx_strand_id
1 'polypeptide(L)'
;MSVHQIRKHAVLPPIICRSDKEFLESMQRYIITETERLGCNEEGPADEYYIIYRNVFDKVIEHATAYKSILTSIKKEYDAFIETIKKSQRTAVCLHGKLKSLAAEPTALVYHRKRTIQLEAKMRIIENNSSKIQSQIHKIKQHRAEYDTKEAKYCPFSKDPSKPIPGMTVQESVNLDALTEYMKHLEDKYAEIKQTMLIKYVPAQRKADLDEEMIVLVKRRDVAENLNKKLQFSHQRLQIISQALTSWITSDMSTPFQDFVEQIQKTKCLQGDQGVVEELLKDDPHRAKEAEMTLHYIERFNELISLGEYEKAASYAANSPRRILRNIGTVNTFKAVGKIRGKPLPLLLFFEALFITSHAFRCPVDAALTLEGIKCGLSEKRLDLVINWVTQER
;
A
#
# COMPACT_ATOMS: atom_id res chain seq x y z
N MET A 1 -44.45 33.91 -57.08
CA MET A 1 -43.51 33.97 -58.22
C MET A 1 -42.56 32.78 -58.14
N SER A 2 -42.72 31.87 -59.10
CA SER A 2 -41.86 30.74 -59.50
C SER A 2 -41.39 29.73 -58.44
N VAL A 3 -42.19 28.67 -58.25
CA VAL A 3 -41.73 27.38 -57.71
C VAL A 3 -40.93 26.69 -58.81
N HIS A 4 -39.60 26.65 -58.69
CA HIS A 4 -38.76 25.84 -59.57
C HIS A 4 -39.02 24.36 -59.30
N GLN A 5 -39.83 23.78 -60.18
CA GLN A 5 -40.12 22.37 -60.27
C GLN A 5 -38.81 21.64 -60.60
N ILE A 6 -38.15 21.08 -59.58
CA ILE A 6 -36.99 20.21 -59.76
C ILE A 6 -37.48 19.01 -60.58
N ARG A 7 -37.05 18.93 -61.83
CA ARG A 7 -37.27 17.78 -62.71
C ARG A 7 -36.73 16.55 -61.97
N LYS A 8 -37.62 15.69 -61.49
CA LYS A 8 -37.26 14.34 -61.04
C LYS A 8 -36.74 13.60 -62.25
N HIS A 9 -35.42 13.58 -62.43
CA HIS A 9 -34.79 12.68 -63.37
C HIS A 9 -35.17 11.27 -62.93
N ALA A 10 -35.81 10.52 -63.83
CA ALA A 10 -36.02 9.09 -63.65
C ALA A 10 -34.64 8.45 -63.47
N VAL A 11 -34.31 8.09 -62.23
CA VAL A 11 -33.12 7.31 -61.92
C VAL A 11 -33.38 5.93 -62.53
N LEU A 12 -32.75 5.67 -63.67
CA LEU A 12 -32.74 4.34 -64.26
C LEU A 12 -32.23 3.36 -63.19
N PRO A 13 -32.86 2.18 -63.02
CA PRO A 13 -32.32 1.18 -62.12
C PRO A 13 -30.88 0.89 -62.57
N PRO A 14 -29.91 0.83 -61.64
CA PRO A 14 -28.52 0.59 -61.99
C PRO A 14 -28.46 -0.69 -62.83
N ILE A 15 -27.87 -0.59 -64.02
CA ILE A 15 -27.58 -1.76 -64.84
C ILE A 15 -26.42 -2.46 -64.13
N ILE A 16 -26.74 -3.28 -63.14
CA ILE A 16 -25.75 -4.05 -62.40
C ILE A 16 -25.25 -5.13 -63.35
N CYS A 17 -24.01 -4.97 -63.80
CA CYS A 17 -23.36 -6.04 -64.55
C CYS A 17 -23.29 -7.28 -63.66
N ARG A 18 -23.44 -8.48 -64.25
CA ARG A 18 -23.34 -9.74 -63.50
C ARG A 18 -22.02 -9.84 -62.73
N SER A 19 -20.93 -9.28 -63.28
CA SER A 19 -19.62 -9.15 -62.62
C SER A 19 -19.69 -8.35 -61.32
N ASP A 20 -20.41 -7.23 -61.32
CA ASP A 20 -20.49 -6.31 -60.18
C ASP A 20 -21.32 -6.94 -59.06
N LYS A 21 -22.36 -7.70 -59.43
CA LYS A 21 -23.16 -8.48 -58.47
C LYS A 21 -22.32 -9.57 -57.80
N GLU A 22 -21.59 -10.36 -58.60
CA GLU A 22 -20.71 -11.42 -58.08
C GLU A 22 -19.58 -10.87 -57.21
N PHE A 23 -19.04 -9.70 -57.55
CA PHE A 23 -18.04 -8.99 -56.73
C PHE A 23 -18.63 -8.53 -55.39
N LEU A 24 -19.79 -7.88 -55.37
CA LEU A 24 -20.43 -7.42 -54.15
C LEU A 24 -20.81 -8.59 -53.22
N GLU A 25 -21.33 -9.69 -53.78
CA GLU A 25 -21.63 -10.92 -53.03
C GLU A 25 -20.34 -11.56 -52.46
N SER A 26 -19.20 -11.47 -53.17
CA SER A 26 -17.91 -11.91 -52.64
C SER A 26 -17.42 -11.02 -51.50
N MET A 27 -17.61 -9.70 -51.58
CA MET A 27 -17.21 -8.77 -50.52
C MET A 27 -18.07 -8.92 -49.28
N GLN A 28 -19.38 -9.11 -49.45
CA GLN A 28 -20.30 -9.35 -48.34
C GLN A 28 -19.96 -10.66 -47.61
N ARG A 29 -19.67 -11.74 -48.35
CA ARG A 29 -19.19 -12.99 -47.74
C ARG A 29 -17.88 -12.78 -46.97
N TYR A 30 -16.93 -12.04 -47.55
CA TYR A 30 -15.66 -11.73 -46.87
C TYR A 30 -15.88 -10.96 -45.55
N ILE A 31 -16.75 -9.95 -45.54
CA ILE A 31 -17.08 -9.20 -44.32
C ILE A 31 -17.62 -10.16 -43.25
N ILE A 32 -18.64 -10.95 -43.58
CA ILE A 32 -19.30 -11.86 -42.63
C ILE A 32 -18.28 -12.86 -42.04
N THR A 33 -17.52 -13.53 -42.89
CA THR A 33 -16.51 -14.51 -42.44
C THR A 33 -15.44 -13.87 -41.57
N GLU A 34 -14.98 -12.66 -41.89
CA GLU A 34 -13.95 -12.00 -41.09
C GLU A 34 -14.47 -11.44 -39.77
N THR A 35 -15.71 -10.93 -39.75
CA THR A 35 -16.36 -10.50 -38.51
C THR A 35 -16.63 -11.67 -37.58
N GLU A 36 -17.03 -12.82 -38.11
CA GLU A 36 -17.23 -14.05 -37.34
C GLU A 36 -15.90 -14.61 -36.81
N ARG A 37 -14.85 -14.60 -37.64
CA ARG A 37 -13.52 -15.09 -37.24
C ARG A 37 -12.90 -14.27 -36.11
N LEU A 38 -13.09 -12.95 -36.13
CA LEU A 38 -12.55 -12.05 -35.12
C LEU A 38 -13.46 -11.93 -33.88
N GLY A 39 -14.61 -12.61 -33.86
CA GLY A 39 -15.53 -12.62 -32.73
C GLY A 39 -16.11 -11.24 -32.43
N CYS A 40 -16.28 -10.40 -33.47
CA CYS A 40 -16.78 -9.06 -33.30
C CYS A 40 -18.31 -9.09 -33.10
N ASN A 41 -18.78 -8.71 -31.90
CA ASN A 41 -20.19 -8.47 -31.60
C ASN A 41 -20.58 -7.04 -32.02
N GLU A 42 -21.88 -6.70 -32.15
CA GLU A 42 -22.32 -5.31 -32.45
C GLU A 42 -21.79 -4.26 -31.46
N GLU A 43 -21.31 -4.69 -30.28
CA GLU A 43 -20.71 -3.88 -29.21
C GLU A 43 -19.16 -4.00 -29.13
N GLY A 44 -18.53 -4.67 -30.09
CA GLY A 44 -17.09 -4.98 -30.11
C GLY A 44 -16.16 -3.81 -30.46
N PRO A 45 -14.83 -3.97 -30.32
CA PRO A 45 -13.87 -2.88 -30.48
C PRO A 45 -13.90 -2.32 -31.92
N ALA A 46 -14.25 -1.03 -32.03
CA ALA A 46 -14.43 -0.31 -33.29
C ALA A 46 -13.23 -0.37 -34.25
N ASP A 47 -12.03 -0.65 -33.73
CA ASP A 47 -10.79 -0.66 -34.50
C ASP A 47 -10.65 -1.88 -35.42
N GLU A 48 -11.16 -3.05 -35.02
CA GLU A 48 -11.10 -4.27 -35.85
C GLU A 48 -12.10 -4.20 -37.00
N TYR A 49 -13.33 -3.74 -36.72
CA TYR A 49 -14.32 -3.42 -37.75
C TYR A 49 -13.78 -2.39 -38.75
N TYR A 50 -13.17 -1.32 -38.25
CA TYR A 50 -12.59 -0.28 -39.10
C TYR A 50 -11.55 -0.87 -40.08
N ILE A 51 -10.69 -1.80 -39.63
CA ILE A 51 -9.69 -2.45 -40.50
C ILE A 51 -10.37 -3.30 -41.59
N ILE A 52 -11.40 -4.07 -41.24
CA ILE A 52 -12.14 -4.90 -42.21
C ILE A 52 -12.78 -4.02 -43.29
N TYR A 53 -13.54 -3.00 -42.88
CA TYR A 53 -14.23 -2.11 -43.81
C TYR A 53 -13.26 -1.27 -44.64
N ARG A 54 -12.14 -0.83 -44.07
CA ARG A 54 -11.08 -0.14 -44.81
C ARG A 54 -10.52 -1.00 -45.93
N ASN A 55 -10.22 -2.27 -45.65
CA ASN A 55 -9.71 -3.21 -46.65
C ASN A 55 -10.74 -3.52 -47.74
N VAL A 56 -12.03 -3.64 -47.39
CA VAL A 56 -13.10 -3.82 -48.38
C VAL A 56 -13.25 -2.58 -49.25
N PHE A 57 -13.18 -1.39 -48.66
CA PHE A 57 -13.29 -0.15 -49.41
C PHE A 57 -12.12 0.02 -50.40
N ASP A 58 -10.91 -0.40 -50.03
CA ASP A 58 -9.78 -0.47 -50.95
C ASP A 58 -10.06 -1.40 -52.15
N LYS A 59 -10.67 -2.56 -51.92
CA LYS A 59 -11.09 -3.47 -53.01
C LYS A 59 -12.18 -2.86 -53.90
N VAL A 60 -13.13 -2.11 -53.32
CA VAL A 60 -14.18 -1.39 -54.07
C VAL A 60 -13.58 -0.28 -54.94
N ILE A 61 -12.59 0.46 -54.43
CA ILE A 61 -11.85 1.48 -55.19
C ILE A 61 -11.13 0.86 -56.38
N GLU A 62 -10.52 -0.31 -56.20
CA GLU A 62 -9.85 -1.03 -57.30
C GLU A 62 -10.83 -1.55 -58.36
N HIS A 63 -12.02 -1.99 -57.95
CA HIS A 63 -13.06 -2.47 -58.87
C HIS A 63 -13.76 -1.32 -59.62
N ALA A 64 -13.99 -0.18 -58.97
CA ALA A 64 -14.71 0.98 -59.53
C ALA A 64 -13.78 1.92 -60.32
N THR A 65 -13.27 1.44 -61.45
CA THR A 65 -12.26 2.15 -62.27
C THR A 65 -12.69 3.57 -62.70
N ALA A 66 -13.96 3.77 -63.06
CA ALA A 66 -14.49 5.06 -63.51
C ALA A 66 -14.53 6.15 -62.42
N TYR A 67 -14.65 5.75 -61.14
CA TYR A 67 -14.76 6.66 -59.99
C TYR A 67 -13.57 6.56 -59.04
N LYS A 68 -12.52 5.83 -59.43
CA LYS A 68 -11.36 5.52 -58.59
C LYS A 68 -10.73 6.76 -57.96
N SER A 69 -10.55 7.84 -58.73
CA SER A 69 -9.94 9.09 -58.26
C SER A 69 -10.78 9.78 -57.17
N ILE A 70 -12.10 9.83 -57.34
CA ILE A 70 -13.03 10.46 -56.40
C ILE A 70 -13.12 9.62 -55.12
N LEU A 71 -13.29 8.30 -55.23
CA LEU A 71 -13.36 7.41 -54.07
C LEU A 71 -12.06 7.37 -53.27
N THR A 72 -10.91 7.45 -53.94
CA THR A 72 -9.60 7.55 -53.27
C THR A 72 -9.47 8.85 -52.49
N SER A 73 -9.91 9.98 -53.06
CA SER A 73 -9.90 11.29 -52.38
C SER A 73 -10.82 11.29 -51.16
N ILE A 74 -12.04 10.74 -51.30
CA ILE A 74 -12.98 10.59 -50.19
C ILE A 74 -12.35 9.73 -49.09
N LYS A 75 -11.79 8.56 -49.43
CA LYS A 75 -11.11 7.69 -48.46
C LYS A 75 -10.04 8.46 -47.67
N LYS A 76 -9.21 9.22 -48.38
CA LYS A 76 -8.10 9.99 -47.79
C LYS A 76 -8.59 11.03 -46.78
N GLU A 77 -9.70 11.73 -47.08
CA GLU A 77 -10.28 12.70 -46.16
C GLU A 77 -10.83 12.03 -44.89
N TYR A 78 -11.56 10.92 -45.02
CA TYR A 78 -12.07 10.17 -43.87
C TYR A 78 -10.94 9.55 -43.04
N ASP A 79 -9.93 8.94 -43.67
CA ASP A 79 -8.75 8.40 -42.96
C ASP A 79 -8.05 9.51 -42.15
N ALA A 80 -7.88 10.71 -42.73
CA ALA A 80 -7.26 11.85 -42.04
C ALA A 80 -8.11 12.37 -40.86
N PHE A 81 -9.42 12.41 -41.02
CA PHE A 81 -10.35 12.82 -39.96
C PHE A 81 -10.34 11.84 -38.79
N ILE A 82 -10.41 10.53 -39.07
CA ILE A 82 -10.38 9.46 -38.06
C ILE A 82 -9.07 9.50 -37.28
N GLU A 83 -7.93 9.65 -37.96
CA GLU A 83 -6.62 9.77 -37.29
C GLU A 83 -6.54 11.01 -36.38
N THR A 84 -7.15 12.13 -36.81
CA THR A 84 -7.21 13.35 -36.00
C THR A 84 -8.02 13.14 -34.72
N ILE A 85 -9.16 12.45 -34.79
CA ILE A 85 -9.98 12.10 -33.62
C ILE A 85 -9.23 11.14 -32.69
N LYS A 86 -8.61 10.08 -33.23
CA LYS A 86 -7.84 9.13 -32.41
C LYS A 86 -6.69 9.83 -31.68
N LYS A 87 -5.99 10.74 -32.36
CA LYS A 87 -4.92 11.54 -31.77
C LYS A 87 -5.44 12.49 -30.68
N SER A 88 -6.57 13.16 -30.92
CA SER A 88 -7.16 14.08 -29.93
C SER A 88 -7.60 13.35 -28.66
N GLN A 89 -8.24 12.18 -28.79
CA GLN A 89 -8.62 11.34 -27.65
C GLN A 89 -7.40 10.88 -26.83
N ARG A 90 -6.35 10.37 -27.48
CA ARG A 90 -5.10 9.97 -26.80
C ARG A 90 -4.48 11.15 -26.06
N THR A 91 -4.48 12.33 -26.67
CA THR A 91 -3.93 13.55 -26.05
C THR A 91 -4.76 13.97 -24.83
N ALA A 92 -6.09 13.91 -24.93
CA ALA A 92 -6.99 14.23 -23.82
C ALA A 92 -6.78 13.31 -22.61
N VAL A 93 -6.68 11.99 -22.82
CA VAL A 93 -6.40 11.02 -21.75
C VAL A 93 -5.05 11.30 -21.07
N CYS A 94 -4.01 11.59 -21.87
CA CYS A 94 -2.68 11.92 -21.36
C CYS A 94 -2.69 13.20 -20.52
N LEU A 95 -3.32 14.28 -21.01
CA LEU A 95 -3.43 15.54 -20.30
C LEU A 95 -4.25 15.41 -19.01
N HIS A 96 -5.35 14.66 -19.05
CA HIS A 96 -6.16 14.39 -17.87
C HIS A 96 -5.36 13.64 -16.80
N GLY A 97 -4.58 12.63 -17.19
CA GLY A 97 -3.69 11.91 -16.29
C GLY A 97 -2.66 12.82 -15.62
N LYS A 98 -1.99 13.69 -16.40
CA LYS A 98 -1.04 14.69 -15.86
C LYS A 98 -1.70 15.69 -14.93
N LEU A 99 -2.90 16.15 -15.25
CA LEU A 99 -3.64 17.08 -14.40
C LEU A 99 -4.03 16.44 -13.07
N LYS A 100 -4.45 15.17 -13.10
CA LYS A 100 -4.77 14.40 -11.89
C LYS A 100 -3.54 14.20 -10.99
N SER A 101 -2.36 13.92 -11.56
CA SER A 101 -1.12 13.79 -10.78
C SER A 101 -0.70 15.13 -10.16
N LEU A 102 -0.75 16.21 -10.94
CA LEU A 102 -0.42 17.56 -10.45
C LEU A 102 -1.41 18.04 -9.37
N ALA A 103 -2.69 17.67 -9.47
CA ALA A 103 -3.68 18.01 -8.45
C ALA A 103 -3.42 17.29 -7.12
N ALA A 104 -2.79 16.12 -7.13
CA ALA A 104 -2.45 15.35 -5.93
C ALA A 104 -1.11 15.77 -5.28
N GLU A 105 -0.24 16.44 -6.03
CA GLU A 105 1.11 16.83 -5.60
C GLU A 105 1.15 17.76 -4.36
N PRO A 106 0.30 18.80 -4.24
CA PRO A 106 0.28 19.66 -3.05
C PRO A 106 -0.04 18.89 -1.77
N THR A 107 -0.97 17.95 -1.84
CA THR A 107 -1.40 17.14 -0.70
C THR A 107 -0.27 16.21 -0.25
N ALA A 108 0.39 15.52 -1.19
CA ALA A 108 1.56 14.69 -0.90
C ALA A 108 2.70 15.50 -0.26
N LEU A 109 2.98 16.69 -0.80
CA LEU A 109 4.02 17.58 -0.28
C LEU A 109 3.73 18.06 1.15
N VAL A 110 2.47 18.35 1.48
CA VAL A 110 2.06 18.69 2.85
C VAL A 110 2.31 17.53 3.81
N TYR A 111 1.97 16.30 3.41
CA TYR A 111 2.24 15.10 4.22
C TYR A 111 3.74 14.88 4.45
N HIS A 112 4.56 15.00 3.40
CA HIS A 112 6.01 14.89 3.53
C HIS A 112 6.58 15.97 4.45
N ARG A 113 6.15 17.23 4.35
CA ARG A 113 6.58 18.31 5.27
C ARG A 113 6.21 18.01 6.71
N LYS A 114 4.96 17.58 6.96
CA LYS A 114 4.50 17.19 8.31
C LYS A 114 5.35 16.04 8.86
N ARG A 115 5.70 15.07 8.02
CA ARG A 115 6.56 13.94 8.39
C ARG A 115 7.98 14.37 8.74
N THR A 116 8.58 15.29 7.98
CA THR A 116 9.90 15.85 8.26
C THR A 116 9.94 16.50 9.65
N ILE A 117 8.97 17.38 9.95
CA ILE A 117 8.88 18.06 11.26
C ILE A 117 8.76 17.03 12.41
N GLN A 118 7.95 15.99 12.23
CA GLN A 118 7.80 14.93 13.23
C GLN A 118 9.11 14.15 13.45
N LEU A 119 9.83 13.84 12.37
CA LEU A 119 11.10 13.12 12.46
C LEU A 119 12.19 13.96 13.13
N GLU A 120 12.28 15.25 12.81
CA GLU A 120 13.18 16.20 13.47
C GLU A 120 12.88 16.33 14.97
N ALA A 121 11.59 16.37 15.35
CA ALA A 121 11.19 16.38 16.76
C ALA A 121 11.64 15.10 17.48
N LYS A 122 11.47 13.93 16.84
CA LYS A 122 11.92 12.65 17.41
C LYS A 122 13.45 12.56 17.51
N MET A 123 14.18 13.04 16.51
CA MET A 123 15.65 13.11 16.56
C MET A 123 16.13 13.94 17.74
N ARG A 124 15.56 15.14 17.95
CA ARG A 124 15.91 15.99 19.11
C ARG A 124 15.69 15.30 20.45
N ILE A 125 14.60 14.53 20.60
CA ILE A 125 14.34 13.76 21.83
C ILE A 125 15.40 12.67 22.02
N ILE A 126 15.75 11.94 20.95
CA ILE A 126 16.76 10.88 20.99
C ILE A 126 18.15 11.45 21.34
N GLU A 127 18.53 12.58 20.74
CA GLU A 127 19.80 13.25 21.01
C GLU A 127 19.89 13.71 22.46
N ASN A 128 18.82 14.31 23.00
CA ASN A 128 18.77 14.73 24.40
C ASN A 128 18.88 13.54 25.36
N ASN A 129 18.14 12.46 25.08
CA ASN A 129 18.21 11.23 25.87
C ASN A 129 19.60 10.59 25.80
N SER A 130 20.21 10.55 24.61
CA SER A 130 21.56 10.00 24.41
C SER A 130 22.59 10.80 25.21
N SER A 131 22.49 12.13 25.19
CA SER A 131 23.36 13.03 25.97
C SER A 131 23.19 12.80 27.48
N LYS A 132 21.95 12.63 27.94
CA LYS A 132 21.64 12.33 29.35
C LYS A 132 22.23 10.97 29.77
N ILE A 133 22.07 9.94 28.96
CA ILE A 133 22.62 8.60 29.22
C ILE A 133 24.15 8.65 29.26
N GLN A 134 24.80 9.33 28.31
CA GLN A 134 26.25 9.50 28.32
C GLN A 134 26.74 10.20 29.60
N SER A 135 26.04 11.25 30.05
CA SER A 135 26.37 11.93 31.30
C SER A 135 26.25 11.00 32.53
N GLN A 136 25.25 10.13 32.56
CA GLN A 136 25.07 9.15 33.64
C GLN A 136 26.14 8.07 33.60
N ILE A 137 26.50 7.57 32.41
CA ILE A 137 27.60 6.61 32.23
C ILE A 137 28.91 7.23 32.74
N HIS A 138 29.18 8.49 32.42
CA HIS A 138 30.36 9.20 32.91
C HIS A 138 30.38 9.26 34.44
N LYS A 139 29.25 9.65 35.08
CA LYS A 139 29.13 9.67 36.54
C LYS A 139 29.36 8.30 37.16
N ILE A 140 28.80 7.23 36.59
CA ILE A 140 29.00 5.86 37.08
C ILE A 140 30.47 5.45 36.96
N LYS A 141 31.13 5.76 35.84
CA LYS A 141 32.56 5.47 35.64
C LYS A 141 33.43 6.23 36.65
N GLN A 142 33.12 7.50 36.88
CA GLN A 142 33.82 8.30 37.88
C GLN A 142 33.64 7.72 39.29
N HIS A 143 32.41 7.39 39.68
CA HIS A 143 32.17 6.73 40.97
C HIS A 143 32.89 5.39 41.07
N ARG A 144 32.89 4.54 40.03
CA ARG A 144 33.67 3.30 40.03
C ARG A 144 35.16 3.55 40.22
N ALA A 145 35.75 4.51 39.52
CA ALA A 145 37.15 4.86 39.71
C ALA A 145 37.46 5.36 41.13
N GLU A 146 36.54 6.12 41.74
CA GLU A 146 36.63 6.55 43.15
C GLU A 146 36.47 5.38 44.13
N TYR A 147 35.65 4.38 43.82
CA TYR A 147 35.53 3.14 44.58
C TYR A 147 36.80 2.30 44.43
N ASP A 148 37.29 2.04 43.21
CA ASP A 148 38.49 1.24 42.96
C ASP A 148 39.74 1.85 43.61
N THR A 149 39.85 3.19 43.65
CA THR A 149 40.93 3.89 44.38
C THR A 149 40.77 3.85 45.91
N LYS A 150 39.56 3.68 46.44
CA LYS A 150 39.28 3.50 47.87
C LYS A 150 39.37 2.04 48.31
N GLU A 151 38.99 1.10 47.46
CA GLU A 151 39.07 -0.35 47.67
C GLU A 151 40.51 -0.85 47.56
N ALA A 152 41.33 -0.26 46.68
CA ALA A 152 42.78 -0.48 46.68
C ALA A 152 43.48 -0.03 47.98
N LYS A 153 42.85 0.83 48.80
CA LYS A 153 43.32 1.21 50.14
C LYS A 153 42.81 0.30 51.26
N TYR A 154 41.76 -0.50 51.04
CA TYR A 154 41.15 -1.35 52.05
C TYR A 154 40.91 -2.78 51.53
N CYS A 155 41.77 -3.68 52.02
CA CYS A 155 41.69 -5.15 52.06
C CYS A 155 42.31 -5.97 50.91
N PRO A 156 43.33 -6.78 51.25
CA PRO A 156 43.33 -8.21 50.97
C PRO A 156 42.72 -8.94 52.17
N PHE A 157 41.50 -9.47 52.01
CA PHE A 157 40.94 -10.46 52.93
C PHE A 157 41.72 -11.78 52.80
N SER A 158 42.87 -11.85 53.48
CA SER A 158 43.44 -13.13 53.89
C SER A 158 43.00 -13.37 55.33
N LYS A 159 42.31 -14.49 55.57
CA LYS A 159 42.00 -14.99 56.92
C LYS A 159 43.30 -15.50 57.54
N ASP A 160 44.14 -14.58 57.96
CA ASP A 160 45.31 -14.87 58.75
C ASP A 160 44.97 -14.51 60.20
N PRO A 161 44.89 -15.48 61.14
CA PRO A 161 44.54 -15.21 62.53
C PRO A 161 45.56 -14.34 63.27
N SER A 162 46.71 -14.06 62.64
CA SER A 162 47.74 -13.14 63.16
C SER A 162 47.47 -11.66 62.87
N LYS A 163 46.46 -11.33 62.05
CA LYS A 163 46.14 -9.94 61.72
C LYS A 163 45.24 -9.31 62.80
N PRO A 164 45.55 -8.07 63.25
CA PRO A 164 44.72 -7.36 64.22
C PRO A 164 43.31 -7.11 63.66
N ILE A 165 42.33 -7.03 64.57
CA ILE A 165 40.93 -6.72 64.21
C ILE A 165 40.93 -5.40 63.42
N PRO A 166 40.33 -5.35 62.21
CA PRO A 166 40.32 -4.14 61.39
C PRO A 166 39.75 -2.96 62.19
N GLY A 167 40.54 -1.89 62.34
CA GLY A 167 40.15 -0.70 63.12
C GLY A 167 40.61 -0.69 64.59
N MET A 168 41.31 -1.73 65.06
CA MET A 168 41.96 -1.79 66.38
C MET A 168 43.46 -2.01 66.24
N THR A 169 44.23 -1.49 67.19
CA THR A 169 45.65 -1.81 67.32
C THR A 169 45.85 -3.19 67.98
N VAL A 170 47.05 -3.78 67.82
CA VAL A 170 47.39 -5.08 68.44
C VAL A 170 47.24 -5.02 69.97
N GLN A 171 47.61 -3.90 70.60
CA GLN A 171 47.49 -3.71 72.04
C GLN A 171 46.03 -3.64 72.52
N GLU A 172 45.17 -2.94 71.78
CA GLU A 172 43.74 -2.86 72.08
C GLU A 172 43.03 -4.21 71.85
N SER A 173 43.49 -5.00 70.87
CA SER A 173 42.89 -6.31 70.56
C SER A 173 43.11 -7.37 71.65
N VAL A 174 44.01 -7.10 72.61
CA VAL A 174 44.27 -7.95 73.78
C VAL A 174 43.68 -7.31 75.06
N ASN A 175 43.14 -6.09 74.97
CA ASN A 175 42.49 -5.39 76.08
C ASN A 175 40.97 -5.62 76.05
N LEU A 176 40.44 -6.18 77.14
CA LEU A 176 39.03 -6.53 77.27
C LEU A 176 38.10 -5.30 77.17
N ASP A 177 38.49 -4.17 77.75
CA ASP A 177 37.67 -2.95 77.78
C ASP A 177 37.57 -2.34 76.37
N ALA A 178 38.70 -2.30 75.66
CA ALA A 178 38.75 -1.81 74.28
C ALA A 178 37.96 -2.71 73.31
N LEU A 179 38.01 -4.03 73.51
CA LEU A 179 37.17 -4.99 72.76
C LEU A 179 35.68 -4.76 73.02
N THR A 180 35.30 -4.47 74.27
CA THR A 180 33.90 -4.25 74.65
C THR A 180 33.34 -2.96 74.06
N GLU A 181 34.11 -1.87 74.09
CA GLU A 181 33.72 -0.62 73.41
C GLU A 181 33.65 -0.79 71.89
N TYR A 182 34.60 -1.51 71.29
CA TYR A 182 34.59 -1.76 69.86
C TYR A 182 33.39 -2.60 69.42
N MET A 183 33.02 -3.62 70.20
CA MET A 183 31.83 -4.44 69.96
C MET A 183 30.56 -3.59 70.00
N LYS A 184 30.43 -2.72 71.00
CA LYS A 184 29.29 -1.79 71.10
C LYS A 184 29.20 -0.85 69.90
N HIS A 185 30.32 -0.30 69.46
CA HIS A 185 30.37 0.54 68.26
C HIS A 185 29.97 -0.23 66.97
N LEU A 186 30.33 -1.50 66.84
CA LEU A 186 29.89 -2.34 65.72
C LEU A 186 28.39 -2.62 65.76
N GLU A 187 27.83 -2.86 66.94
CA GLU A 187 26.38 -3.04 67.14
C GLU A 187 25.62 -1.76 66.76
N ASP A 188 26.10 -0.59 67.19
CA ASP A 188 25.52 0.70 66.85
C ASP A 188 25.56 0.97 65.34
N LYS A 189 26.70 0.69 64.68
CA LYS A 189 26.81 0.80 63.21
C LYS A 189 25.89 -0.17 62.48
N TYR A 190 25.76 -1.40 62.97
CA TYR A 190 24.85 -2.37 62.37
C TYR A 190 23.39 -1.90 62.47
N ALA A 191 22.99 -1.34 63.62
CA ALA A 191 21.67 -0.77 63.80
C ALA A 191 21.41 0.42 62.86
N GLU A 192 22.40 1.32 62.70
CA GLU A 192 22.33 2.45 61.79
C GLU A 192 22.17 2.00 60.32
N ILE A 193 22.98 1.03 59.88
CA ILE A 193 22.92 0.48 58.51
C ILE A 193 21.56 -0.17 58.28
N LYS A 194 21.05 -0.95 59.24
CA LYS A 194 19.75 -1.62 59.15
C LYS A 194 18.60 -0.60 59.04
N GLN A 195 18.63 0.48 59.82
CA GLN A 195 17.65 1.56 59.71
C GLN A 195 17.74 2.28 58.36
N THR A 196 18.96 2.56 57.90
CA THR A 196 19.20 3.20 56.61
C THR A 196 18.68 2.34 55.46
N MET A 197 18.84 1.02 55.55
CA MET A 197 18.32 0.06 54.58
C MET A 197 16.79 0.10 54.50
N LEU A 198 16.11 0.15 55.64
CA LEU A 198 14.64 0.21 55.70
C LEU A 198 14.06 1.52 55.14
N ILE A 199 14.75 2.64 55.31
CA ILE A 199 14.26 3.95 54.84
C ILE A 199 14.58 4.17 53.36
N LYS A 200 15.77 3.77 52.89
CA LYS A 200 16.23 4.09 51.53
C LYS A 200 15.84 3.08 50.47
N TYR A 201 15.49 1.85 50.85
CA TYR A 201 15.22 0.77 49.90
C TYR A 201 13.80 0.24 50.03
N VAL A 202 13.14 0.06 48.88
CA VAL A 202 11.84 -0.61 48.81
C VAL A 202 12.08 -2.11 48.63
N PRO A 203 11.46 -2.99 49.45
CA PRO A 203 11.58 -4.42 49.28
C PRO A 203 11.16 -4.87 47.88
N ALA A 204 11.91 -5.81 47.29
CA ALA A 204 11.63 -6.31 45.94
C ALA A 204 10.20 -6.89 45.80
N GLN A 205 9.66 -7.48 46.87
CA GLN A 205 8.30 -8.00 46.92
C GLN A 205 7.26 -6.90 46.65
N ARG A 206 7.38 -5.75 47.33
CA ARG A 206 6.47 -4.60 47.15
C ARG A 206 6.48 -4.06 45.73
N LYS A 207 7.61 -4.14 45.04
CA LYS A 207 7.72 -3.76 43.63
C LYS A 207 6.96 -4.75 42.74
N ALA A 208 7.13 -6.05 42.96
CA ALA A 208 6.43 -7.07 42.19
C ALA A 208 4.90 -6.96 42.36
N ASP A 209 4.42 -6.70 43.58
CA ASP A 209 2.99 -6.50 43.86
C ASP A 209 2.41 -5.30 43.06
N LEU A 210 3.15 -4.18 43.01
CA LEU A 210 2.75 -2.99 42.26
C LEU A 210 2.76 -3.20 40.73
N ASP A 211 3.72 -3.98 40.23
CA ASP A 211 3.80 -4.31 38.80
C ASP A 211 2.58 -5.16 38.37
N GLU A 212 2.15 -6.10 39.22
CA GLU A 212 0.94 -6.91 38.97
C GLU A 212 -0.34 -6.07 39.05
N GLU A 213 -0.47 -5.18 40.04
CA GLU A 213 -1.59 -4.23 40.12
C GLU A 213 -1.67 -3.33 38.87
N MET A 214 -0.53 -2.86 38.36
CA MET A 214 -0.47 -2.05 37.14
C MET A 214 -1.01 -2.83 35.94
N ILE A 215 -0.65 -4.10 35.78
CA ILE A 215 -1.14 -4.95 34.69
C ILE A 215 -2.67 -5.11 34.76
N VAL A 216 -3.21 -5.35 35.96
CA VAL A 216 -4.66 -5.49 36.16
C VAL A 216 -5.40 -4.19 35.83
N LEU A 217 -4.89 -3.04 36.26
CA LEU A 217 -5.49 -1.73 35.98
C LEU A 217 -5.46 -1.39 34.49
N VAL A 218 -4.37 -1.69 33.79
CA VAL A 218 -4.27 -1.49 32.33
C VAL A 218 -5.31 -2.33 31.59
N LYS A 219 -5.44 -3.62 31.93
CA LYS A 219 -6.48 -4.48 31.32
C LYS A 219 -7.88 -3.93 31.56
N ARG A 220 -8.17 -3.46 32.78
CA ARG A 220 -9.48 -2.87 33.11
C ARG A 220 -9.75 -1.60 32.30
N ARG A 221 -8.74 -0.75 32.12
CA ARG A 221 -8.83 0.46 31.28
C ARG A 221 -9.14 0.09 29.83
N ASP A 222 -8.43 -0.88 29.27
CA ASP A 222 -8.59 -1.26 27.85
C ASP A 222 -10.00 -1.85 27.58
N VAL A 223 -10.53 -2.64 28.53
CA VAL A 223 -11.92 -3.12 28.46
C VAL A 223 -12.92 -1.97 28.51
N ALA A 224 -12.72 -1.01 29.43
CA ALA A 224 -13.56 0.17 29.55
C ALA A 224 -13.52 1.04 28.28
N GLU A 225 -12.33 1.23 27.69
CA GLU A 225 -12.16 2.00 26.46
C GLU A 225 -12.88 1.34 25.27
N ASN A 226 -12.79 0.02 25.15
CA ASN A 226 -13.50 -0.73 24.11
C ASN A 226 -15.02 -0.61 24.26
N LEU A 227 -15.52 -0.70 25.50
CA LEU A 227 -16.95 -0.52 25.78
C LEU A 227 -17.39 0.92 25.47
N ASN A 228 -16.58 1.92 25.81
CA ASN A 228 -16.86 3.31 25.50
C ASN A 228 -16.94 3.57 23.99
N LYS A 229 -16.01 3.00 23.20
CA LYS A 229 -16.03 3.06 21.73
C LYS A 229 -17.33 2.49 21.14
N LYS A 230 -17.79 1.34 21.65
CA LYS A 230 -19.06 0.72 21.23
C LYS A 230 -20.29 1.58 21.57
N LEU A 231 -20.29 2.20 22.76
CA LEU A 231 -21.34 3.12 23.17
C LEU A 231 -21.35 4.39 22.32
N GLN A 232 -20.18 4.96 22.04
CA GLN A 232 -20.04 6.13 21.19
C GLN A 232 -20.56 5.88 19.77
N PHE A 233 -20.24 4.73 19.17
CA PHE A 233 -20.77 4.33 17.87
C PHE A 233 -22.30 4.20 17.88
N SER A 234 -22.84 3.57 18.92
CA SER A 234 -24.30 3.45 19.10
C SER A 234 -24.97 4.81 19.25
N HIS A 235 -24.37 5.71 20.02
CA HIS A 235 -24.85 7.08 20.21
C HIS A 235 -24.85 7.87 18.90
N GLN A 236 -23.77 7.80 18.12
CA GLN A 236 -23.69 8.46 16.81
C GLN A 236 -24.76 7.96 15.85
N ARG A 237 -25.01 6.64 15.80
CA ARG A 237 -26.09 6.07 14.99
C ARG A 237 -27.46 6.57 15.42
N LEU A 238 -27.73 6.57 16.73
CA LEU A 238 -28.98 7.10 17.29
C LEU A 238 -29.15 8.59 16.97
N GLN A 239 -28.08 9.37 17.01
CA GLN A 239 -28.10 10.79 16.68
C GLN A 239 -28.41 11.03 15.20
N ILE A 240 -27.85 10.22 14.28
CA ILE A 240 -28.17 10.27 12.85
C ILE A 240 -29.66 9.96 12.63
N ILE A 241 -30.16 8.89 13.25
CA ILE A 241 -31.57 8.49 13.13
C ILE A 241 -32.49 9.57 13.71
N SER A 242 -32.15 10.13 14.87
CA SER A 242 -32.93 11.21 15.50
C SER A 242 -32.99 12.45 14.61
N GLN A 243 -31.87 12.84 13.99
CA GLN A 243 -31.83 13.98 13.08
C GLN A 243 -32.62 13.70 11.80
N ALA A 244 -32.50 12.48 11.26
CA ALA A 244 -33.30 12.05 10.13
C ALA A 244 -34.79 12.10 10.45
N LEU A 245 -35.20 11.64 11.64
CA LEU A 245 -36.59 11.68 12.08
C LEU A 245 -37.10 13.11 12.18
N THR A 246 -36.35 14.02 12.80
CA THR A 246 -36.74 15.43 12.90
C THR A 246 -36.87 16.09 11.52
N SER A 247 -35.91 15.84 10.62
CA SER A 247 -35.93 16.42 9.28
C SER A 247 -37.03 15.82 8.41
N TRP A 248 -37.35 14.53 8.58
CA TRP A 248 -38.44 13.85 7.90
C TRP A 248 -39.80 14.40 8.34
N ILE A 249 -40.00 14.57 9.66
CA ILE A 249 -41.20 15.21 10.23
C ILE A 249 -41.41 16.61 9.65
N THR A 250 -40.34 17.38 9.45
CA THR A 250 -40.42 18.72 8.86
C THR A 250 -40.65 18.72 7.34
N SER A 251 -40.39 17.61 6.63
CA SER A 251 -40.51 17.51 5.17
C SER A 251 -41.82 16.87 4.70
N ASP A 252 -42.88 17.00 5.50
CA ASP A 252 -44.24 16.54 5.18
C ASP A 252 -44.38 15.04 4.85
N MET A 253 -43.40 14.23 5.26
CA MET A 253 -43.38 12.77 5.13
C MET A 253 -43.54 12.20 3.71
N SER A 254 -43.23 13.00 2.68
CA SER A 254 -43.49 12.65 1.27
C SER A 254 -42.74 11.41 0.77
N THR A 255 -41.57 11.11 1.35
CA THR A 255 -40.78 9.90 1.04
C THR A 255 -40.79 8.93 2.20
N PRO A 256 -40.66 7.60 1.97
CA PRO A 256 -40.47 6.64 3.05
C PRO A 256 -39.28 7.01 3.95
N PHE A 257 -39.44 6.87 5.26
CA PHE A 257 -38.40 7.22 6.24
C PHE A 257 -37.07 6.51 5.98
N GLN A 258 -37.12 5.27 5.47
CA GLN A 258 -35.94 4.48 5.15
C GLN A 258 -35.06 5.14 4.07
N ASP A 259 -35.68 5.63 2.98
CA ASP A 259 -34.97 6.31 1.90
C ASP A 259 -34.38 7.64 2.38
N PHE A 260 -35.08 8.30 3.30
CA PHE A 260 -34.64 9.55 3.91
C PHE A 260 -33.42 9.36 4.84
N VAL A 261 -33.39 8.28 5.61
CA VAL A 261 -32.22 7.89 6.44
C VAL A 261 -31.03 7.56 5.55
N GLU A 262 -31.22 6.85 4.44
CA GLU A 262 -30.14 6.57 3.49
C GLU A 262 -29.57 7.83 2.85
N GLN A 263 -30.42 8.79 2.49
CA GLN A 263 -29.98 10.08 1.97
C GLN A 263 -29.15 10.84 3.02
N ILE A 264 -29.61 10.94 4.27
CA ILE A 264 -28.86 11.64 5.32
C ILE A 264 -27.55 10.93 5.66
N GLN A 265 -27.52 9.59 5.63
CA GLN A 265 -26.28 8.83 5.81
C GLN A 265 -25.28 9.09 4.68
N LYS A 266 -25.74 9.21 3.42
CA LYS A 266 -24.93 9.61 2.27
C LYS A 266 -24.45 11.06 2.37
N THR A 267 -25.31 12.00 2.77
CA THR A 267 -24.98 13.42 2.94
C THR A 267 -24.02 13.66 4.10
N LYS A 268 -24.16 12.96 5.23
CA LYS A 268 -23.19 13.04 6.34
C LYS A 268 -21.85 12.37 6.04
N CYS A 269 -21.79 11.34 5.18
CA CYS A 269 -20.50 10.87 4.66
C CYS A 269 -19.79 11.92 3.80
N LEU A 270 -20.52 12.89 3.24
CA LEU A 270 -19.99 14.00 2.45
C LEU A 270 -19.68 15.26 3.28
N GLN A 271 -20.30 15.40 4.48
CA GLN A 271 -20.22 16.61 5.31
C GLN A 271 -19.53 16.38 6.67
N GLY A 272 -19.12 15.15 6.96
CA GLY A 272 -18.55 14.70 8.23
C GLY A 272 -17.05 14.95 8.42
N ASP A 273 -16.43 15.86 7.68
CA ASP A 273 -14.97 16.07 7.73
C ASP A 273 -14.54 17.40 8.38
N GLN A 274 -15.46 18.28 8.80
CA GLN A 274 -15.07 19.62 9.28
C GLN A 274 -15.12 19.82 10.81
N GLY A 275 -15.78 18.95 11.59
CA GLY A 275 -16.05 19.23 13.01
C GLY A 275 -15.63 18.17 14.03
N VAL A 276 -15.35 16.94 13.59
CA VAL A 276 -15.04 15.81 14.49
C VAL A 276 -13.71 15.11 14.11
N VAL A 277 -13.09 15.56 13.02
CA VAL A 277 -11.84 15.01 12.49
C VAL A 277 -10.62 15.35 13.33
N GLU A 278 -10.67 16.42 14.14
CA GLU A 278 -9.52 16.84 14.93
C GLU A 278 -9.22 15.89 16.12
N GLU A 279 -10.20 15.11 16.61
CA GLU A 279 -10.00 14.29 17.82
C GLU A 279 -10.03 12.77 17.58
N LEU A 280 -10.54 12.31 16.43
CA LEU A 280 -10.56 10.89 16.06
C LEU A 280 -9.52 10.50 14.99
N LEU A 281 -8.80 11.45 14.38
CA LEU A 281 -7.53 11.17 13.72
C LEU A 281 -6.39 11.01 14.74
N LYS A 282 -6.55 10.07 15.68
CA LYS A 282 -5.44 9.15 15.91
C LYS A 282 -5.49 8.09 14.82
N ASP A 283 -5.34 8.57 13.59
CA ASP A 283 -4.99 7.72 12.47
C ASP A 283 -3.65 7.11 12.86
N ASP A 284 -3.66 5.81 13.10
CA ASP A 284 -2.47 5.08 13.52
C ASP A 284 -1.41 5.39 12.46
N PRO A 285 -0.30 6.10 12.78
CA PRO A 285 0.64 6.61 11.78
C PRO A 285 1.23 5.51 10.90
N HIS A 286 1.08 4.26 11.33
CA HIS A 286 1.41 3.06 10.60
C HIS A 286 0.46 2.77 9.42
N ARG A 287 -0.86 2.94 9.57
CA ARG A 287 -1.85 2.65 8.52
C ARG A 287 -1.80 3.66 7.36
N ALA A 288 -1.66 4.95 7.67
CA ALA A 288 -1.49 5.98 6.65
C ALA A 288 -0.21 5.75 5.82
N LYS A 289 0.89 5.40 6.49
CA LYS A 289 2.17 5.08 5.85
C LYS A 289 2.10 3.80 5.00
N GLU A 290 1.32 2.81 5.42
CA GLU A 290 1.07 1.60 4.64
C GLU A 290 0.28 1.88 3.37
N ALA A 291 -0.75 2.72 3.44
CA ALA A 291 -1.53 3.14 2.28
C ALA A 291 -0.67 3.93 1.29
N GLU A 292 0.15 4.86 1.77
CA GLU A 292 1.10 5.63 0.97
C GLU A 292 2.11 4.72 0.24
N MET A 293 2.71 3.76 0.97
CA MET A 293 3.63 2.78 0.38
C MET A 293 2.94 1.89 -0.66
N THR A 294 1.68 1.52 -0.42
CA THR A 294 0.90 0.71 -1.36
C THR A 294 0.62 1.47 -2.66
N LEU A 295 0.18 2.72 -2.55
CA LEU A 295 -0.07 3.59 -3.71
C LEU A 295 1.21 3.83 -4.51
N HIS A 296 2.31 4.16 -3.85
CA HIS A 296 3.60 4.39 -4.52
C HIS A 296 4.07 3.17 -5.32
N TYR A 297 3.93 1.96 -4.75
CA TYR A 297 4.29 0.74 -5.48
C TYR A 297 3.40 0.47 -6.69
N ILE A 298 2.10 0.72 -6.58
CA ILE A 298 1.15 0.55 -7.70
C ILE A 298 1.45 1.56 -8.81
N GLU A 299 1.65 2.82 -8.47
CA GLU A 299 1.97 3.89 -9.42
C GLU A 299 3.27 3.59 -10.17
N ARG A 300 4.34 3.25 -9.44
CA ARG A 300 5.62 2.93 -10.06
C ARG A 300 5.55 1.71 -10.98
N PHE A 301 4.75 0.70 -10.61
CA PHE A 301 4.50 -0.44 -11.47
C PHE A 301 3.77 -0.05 -12.76
N ASN A 302 2.71 0.77 -12.66
CA ASN A 302 1.96 1.25 -13.81
C ASN A 302 2.81 2.12 -14.75
N GLU A 303 3.73 2.92 -14.21
CA GLU A 303 4.72 3.65 -15.01
C GLU A 303 5.61 2.70 -15.82
N LEU A 304 6.18 1.66 -15.20
CA LEU A 304 7.04 0.70 -15.89
C LEU A 304 6.29 -0.06 -16.99
N ILE A 305 5.02 -0.42 -16.76
CA ILE A 305 4.14 -1.01 -17.78
C ILE A 305 3.93 -0.04 -18.94
N SER A 306 3.67 1.24 -18.64
CA SER A 306 3.41 2.28 -19.65
C SER A 306 4.65 2.61 -20.49
N LEU A 307 5.84 2.54 -19.89
CA LEU A 307 7.12 2.74 -20.57
C LEU A 307 7.56 1.52 -21.41
N GLY A 308 6.84 0.39 -21.32
CA GLY A 308 7.21 -0.85 -22.00
C GLY A 308 8.41 -1.57 -21.39
N GLU A 309 8.80 -1.21 -20.17
CA GLU A 309 9.91 -1.85 -19.44
C GLU A 309 9.42 -3.10 -18.69
N TYR A 310 8.87 -4.06 -19.43
CA TYR A 310 8.15 -5.20 -18.87
C TYR A 310 8.98 -6.12 -17.98
N GLU A 311 10.27 -6.29 -18.28
CA GLU A 311 11.19 -7.10 -17.46
C GLU A 311 11.44 -6.46 -16.09
N LYS A 312 11.62 -5.12 -16.07
CA LYS A 312 11.73 -4.37 -14.82
C LYS A 312 10.42 -4.36 -14.06
N ALA A 313 9.29 -4.21 -14.77
CA ALA A 313 7.96 -4.27 -14.16
C ALA A 313 7.69 -5.64 -13.52
N ALA A 314 8.06 -6.72 -14.20
CA ALA A 314 7.94 -8.09 -13.71
C ALA A 314 8.74 -8.31 -12.41
N SER A 315 10.02 -7.93 -12.44
CA SER A 315 10.91 -8.01 -11.27
C SER A 315 10.42 -7.13 -10.12
N TYR A 316 9.95 -5.92 -10.41
CA TYR A 316 9.43 -4.97 -9.41
C TYR A 316 8.15 -5.50 -8.74
N ALA A 317 7.21 -6.04 -9.51
CA ALA A 317 5.99 -6.64 -8.98
C ALA A 317 6.27 -7.88 -8.14
N ALA A 318 7.16 -8.76 -8.61
CA ALA A 318 7.60 -9.94 -7.88
C ALA A 318 8.27 -9.56 -6.56
N ASN A 319 9.05 -8.49 -6.49
CA ASN A 319 9.70 -8.04 -5.25
C ASN A 319 8.84 -7.11 -4.38
N SER A 320 7.55 -6.93 -4.71
CA SER A 320 6.70 -6.00 -3.97
C SER A 320 6.57 -6.38 -2.48
N PRO A 321 6.74 -5.40 -1.56
CA PRO A 321 6.62 -5.65 -0.14
C PRO A 321 5.21 -6.10 0.18
N ARG A 322 5.08 -6.99 1.17
CA ARG A 322 3.78 -7.53 1.61
C ARG A 322 2.91 -8.10 0.49
N ARG A 323 3.51 -8.47 -0.65
CA ARG A 323 2.80 -9.07 -1.78
C ARG A 323 1.77 -8.13 -2.43
N ILE A 324 1.94 -6.81 -2.29
CA ILE A 324 1.01 -5.80 -2.83
C ILE A 324 0.72 -6.02 -4.31
N LEU A 325 1.73 -6.39 -5.11
CA LEU A 325 1.62 -6.63 -6.55
C LEU A 325 1.72 -8.13 -6.92
N ARG A 326 1.71 -9.03 -5.92
CA ARG A 326 1.63 -10.47 -6.18
C ARG A 326 0.16 -10.88 -6.08
N ASN A 327 -0.65 -10.42 -7.01
CA ASN A 327 -2.09 -10.66 -7.04
C ASN A 327 -2.58 -10.88 -8.49
N ILE A 328 -3.82 -11.34 -8.64
CA ILE A 328 -4.41 -11.65 -9.95
C ILE A 328 -4.61 -10.40 -10.82
N GLY A 329 -4.79 -9.23 -10.21
CA GLY A 329 -4.88 -7.96 -10.94
C GLY A 329 -3.61 -7.68 -11.73
N THR A 330 -2.44 -7.85 -11.11
CA THR A 330 -1.13 -7.73 -11.78
C THR A 330 -0.95 -8.74 -12.91
N VAL A 331 -1.40 -9.98 -12.72
CA VAL A 331 -1.43 -11.02 -13.77
C VAL A 331 -2.27 -10.57 -14.96
N ASN A 332 -3.46 -10.02 -14.71
CA ASN A 332 -4.35 -9.53 -15.76
C ASN A 332 -3.73 -8.34 -16.53
N THR A 333 -3.01 -7.45 -15.84
CA THR A 333 -2.27 -6.37 -16.50
C THR A 333 -1.23 -6.92 -17.48
N PHE A 334 -0.45 -7.93 -17.08
CA PHE A 334 0.54 -8.56 -17.98
C PHE A 334 -0.12 -9.37 -19.11
N LYS A 335 -1.28 -10.01 -18.87
CA LYS A 335 -2.06 -10.66 -19.92
C LYS A 335 -2.53 -9.67 -20.97
N ALA A 336 -3.00 -8.49 -20.55
CA ALA A 336 -3.48 -7.44 -21.46
C ALA A 336 -2.38 -6.88 -22.38
N VAL A 337 -1.11 -6.90 -21.95
CA VAL A 337 0.04 -6.49 -22.79
C VAL A 337 0.26 -7.47 -23.94
N GLY A 338 0.06 -8.76 -23.72
CA GLY A 338 0.23 -9.80 -24.75
C GLY A 338 1.68 -10.03 -25.18
N LYS A 339 1.84 -10.77 -26.30
CA LYS A 339 3.15 -11.19 -26.82
C LYS A 339 3.77 -10.10 -27.70
N ILE A 340 5.02 -9.76 -27.41
CA ILE A 340 5.79 -8.74 -28.16
C ILE A 340 6.80 -9.45 -29.07
N ARG A 341 6.86 -9.04 -30.34
CA ARG A 341 7.74 -9.67 -31.33
C ARG A 341 9.21 -9.59 -30.89
N GLY A 342 9.87 -10.74 -30.85
CA GLY A 342 11.30 -10.84 -30.52
C GLY A 342 11.64 -10.70 -29.03
N LYS A 343 10.65 -10.58 -28.14
CA LYS A 343 10.85 -10.56 -26.68
C LYS A 343 10.08 -11.70 -26.01
N PRO A 344 10.56 -12.19 -24.85
CA PRO A 344 9.81 -13.15 -24.04
C PRO A 344 8.47 -12.54 -23.60
N LEU A 345 7.46 -13.40 -23.43
CA LEU A 345 6.13 -12.99 -22.98
C LEU A 345 6.25 -12.28 -21.62
N PRO A 346 5.78 -11.02 -21.48
CA PRO A 346 5.84 -10.27 -20.22
C PRO A 346 5.25 -11.02 -19.01
N LEU A 347 4.17 -11.78 -19.25
CA LEU A 347 3.55 -12.61 -18.24
C LEU A 347 4.46 -13.74 -17.76
N LEU A 348 5.24 -14.34 -18.67
CA LEU A 348 6.20 -15.40 -18.33
C LEU A 348 7.34 -14.83 -17.47
N LEU A 349 7.85 -13.63 -17.82
CA LEU A 349 8.87 -12.93 -17.03
C LEU A 349 8.41 -12.66 -15.60
N PHE A 350 7.13 -12.26 -15.43
CA PHE A 350 6.56 -12.05 -14.10
C PHE A 350 6.54 -13.33 -13.27
N PHE A 351 6.07 -14.45 -13.83
CA PHE A 351 6.03 -15.72 -13.10
C PHE A 351 7.42 -16.26 -12.80
N GLU A 352 8.37 -16.13 -13.72
CA GLU A 352 9.77 -16.49 -13.48
C GLU A 352 10.34 -15.72 -12.29
N ALA A 353 10.19 -14.39 -12.27
CA ALA A 353 10.60 -13.56 -11.15
C ALA A 353 9.84 -13.91 -9.84
N LEU A 354 8.55 -14.22 -9.93
CA LEU A 354 7.71 -14.58 -8.78
C LEU A 354 8.19 -15.87 -8.11
N PHE A 355 8.45 -16.92 -8.88
CA PHE A 355 8.90 -18.21 -8.34
C PHE A 355 10.34 -18.12 -7.81
N ILE A 356 11.25 -17.41 -8.51
CA ILE A 356 12.61 -17.16 -8.03
C ILE A 356 12.59 -16.44 -6.67
N THR A 357 11.80 -15.38 -6.55
CA THR A 357 11.72 -14.60 -5.30
C THR A 357 10.98 -15.36 -4.20
N SER A 358 9.95 -16.14 -4.52
CA SER A 358 9.27 -17.02 -3.57
C SER A 358 10.23 -18.02 -2.93
N HIS A 359 11.08 -18.65 -3.74
CA HIS A 359 12.08 -19.59 -3.27
C HIS A 359 13.14 -18.92 -2.38
N ALA A 360 13.69 -17.77 -2.82
CA ALA A 360 14.70 -17.03 -2.06
C ALA A 360 14.23 -16.63 -0.66
N PHE A 361 12.94 -16.29 -0.49
CA PHE A 361 12.35 -15.87 0.79
C PHE A 361 11.57 -16.99 1.51
N ARG A 362 11.64 -18.25 1.03
CA ARG A 362 10.88 -19.42 1.56
C ARG A 362 9.41 -19.11 1.84
N CYS A 363 8.78 -18.45 0.88
CA CYS A 363 7.47 -17.85 1.05
C CYS A 363 6.56 -18.39 -0.05
N PRO A 364 5.63 -19.32 0.24
CA PRO A 364 4.85 -20.00 -0.79
C PRO A 364 4.02 -19.01 -1.62
N VAL A 365 3.92 -19.29 -2.92
CA VAL A 365 3.06 -18.55 -3.85
C VAL A 365 1.60 -18.95 -3.60
N ASP A 366 0.69 -18.00 -3.79
CA ASP A 366 -0.74 -18.28 -3.69
C ASP A 366 -1.19 -19.29 -4.76
N ALA A 367 -2.10 -20.20 -4.39
CA ALA A 367 -2.51 -21.32 -5.27
C ALA A 367 -3.11 -20.84 -6.61
N ALA A 368 -3.85 -19.72 -6.61
CA ALA A 368 -4.41 -19.18 -7.85
C ALA A 368 -3.30 -18.62 -8.76
N LEU A 369 -2.28 -17.99 -8.19
CA LEU A 369 -1.11 -17.51 -8.93
C LEU A 369 -0.24 -18.65 -9.44
N THR A 370 -0.03 -19.70 -8.63
CA THR A 370 0.72 -20.88 -9.06
C THR A 370 0.05 -21.54 -10.25
N LEU A 371 -1.27 -21.74 -10.22
CA LEU A 371 -2.02 -22.30 -11.34
C LEU A 371 -1.85 -21.48 -12.62
N GLU A 372 -1.98 -20.16 -12.53
CA GLU A 372 -1.81 -19.27 -13.68
C GLU A 372 -0.36 -19.25 -14.20
N GLY A 373 0.62 -19.36 -13.31
CA GLY A 373 2.03 -19.47 -13.67
C GLY A 373 2.35 -20.75 -14.45
N ILE A 374 1.85 -21.88 -13.97
CA ILE A 374 2.03 -23.19 -14.62
C ILE A 374 1.35 -23.19 -16.00
N LYS A 375 0.10 -22.71 -16.10
CA LYS A 375 -0.58 -22.55 -17.41
C LYS A 375 0.23 -21.68 -18.36
N CYS A 376 0.77 -20.56 -17.89
CA CYS A 376 1.60 -19.66 -18.68
C CYS A 376 2.85 -20.38 -19.21
N GLY A 377 3.61 -21.05 -18.34
CA GLY A 377 4.81 -21.80 -18.72
C GLY A 377 4.54 -22.91 -19.74
N LEU A 378 3.44 -23.64 -19.59
CA LEU A 378 3.01 -24.65 -20.56
C LEU A 378 2.63 -24.04 -21.92
N SER A 379 1.92 -22.90 -21.92
CA SER A 379 1.51 -22.22 -23.16
C SER A 379 2.69 -21.69 -23.96
N GLU A 380 3.76 -21.24 -23.29
CA GLU A 380 5.02 -20.81 -23.91
C GLU A 380 6.00 -21.97 -24.17
N LYS A 381 5.56 -23.22 -23.98
CA LYS A 381 6.35 -24.46 -24.20
C LYS A 381 7.63 -24.53 -23.36
N ARG A 382 7.65 -23.88 -22.20
CA ARG A 382 8.77 -23.88 -21.23
C ARG A 382 8.55 -24.93 -20.14
N LEU A 383 8.53 -26.19 -20.55
CA LEU A 383 8.42 -27.35 -19.64
C LEU A 383 9.59 -27.41 -18.65
N ASP A 384 10.77 -26.95 -19.06
CA ASP A 384 11.95 -26.82 -18.21
C ASP A 384 11.68 -25.96 -16.97
N LEU A 385 11.06 -24.79 -17.15
CA LEU A 385 10.71 -23.88 -16.05
C LEU A 385 9.62 -24.48 -15.17
N VAL A 386 8.59 -25.08 -15.76
CA VAL A 386 7.49 -25.70 -15.02
C VAL A 386 7.99 -26.86 -14.15
N ILE A 387 8.84 -27.73 -14.69
CA ILE A 387 9.47 -28.82 -13.92
C ILE A 387 10.31 -28.24 -12.78
N ASN A 388 11.08 -27.19 -13.05
CA ASN A 388 11.89 -26.54 -12.03
C ASN A 388 11.02 -25.95 -10.91
N TRP A 389 9.93 -25.26 -11.22
CA TRP A 389 9.02 -24.68 -10.21
C TRP A 389 8.34 -25.75 -9.36
N VAL A 390 7.86 -26.83 -9.97
CA VAL A 390 7.17 -27.94 -9.27
C VAL A 390 8.13 -28.75 -8.41
N THR A 391 9.38 -28.93 -8.85
CA THR A 391 10.39 -29.67 -8.09
C THR A 391 10.97 -28.87 -6.93
N GLN A 392 10.96 -27.53 -7.03
CA GLN A 392 11.46 -26.61 -5.99
C GLN A 392 10.43 -26.28 -4.88
N GLU A 393 9.14 -26.55 -5.07
CA GLU A 393 8.09 -26.39 -4.05
C GLU A 393 7.97 -27.58 -3.06
N ARG A 394 8.95 -28.52 -3.05
CA ARG A 394 9.03 -29.62 -2.09
C ARG A 394 9.78 -29.28 -0.81
#